data_AF-A0A0F2T7C0-F1
#
_entry.id   AF-A0A0F2T7C0-F1
#
_cell.length_a   1.000
_cell.length_b   1.000
_cell.length_c   1.000
_cell.angle_alpha   90.00
_cell.angle_beta   90.00
_cell.angle_gamma   90.00
#
_symmetry.space_group_name_H-M   'P 1'
#
loop_
_entity.id
_entity.type
_entity.pdbx_description
1 polymer ?
#
loop_
_entity_poly.entity_id
_entity_poly.type
_entity_poly.pdbx_seq_one_letter_code
_entity_poly.pdbx_strand_id
1 'polypeptide(L)' 'SLEDAARVVVLRSRALRKVSGGGMLSVGVGAERAAELIEADGRLSLAAVNGPSSVVLSGDTEALAAVVERCERE' A
#
# COMPACT_ATOMS: atom_id res chain seq x y z
N SER A 1 6.39 11.48 -26.09
CA SER A 1 5.61 10.87 -27.20
C SER A 1 4.84 9.66 -26.69
N LEU A 2 3.97 9.03 -27.50
CA LEU A 2 3.34 7.74 -27.13
C LEU A 2 4.39 6.64 -26.91
N GLU A 3 5.45 6.64 -27.73
CA GLU A 3 6.56 5.69 -27.62
C GLU A 3 7.27 5.80 -26.27
N ASP A 4 7.52 7.01 -25.78
CA ASP A 4 8.15 7.22 -24.46
C ASP A 4 7.26 6.71 -23.32
N ALA A 5 5.95 6.96 -23.39
CA ALA A 5 5.00 6.46 -22.39
C ALA A 5 4.98 4.92 -22.35
N ALA A 6 4.96 4.27 -23.51
CA ALA A 6 5.04 2.81 -23.60
C ALA A 6 6.35 2.28 -23.00
N ARG A 7 7.49 2.95 -23.28
CA ARG A 7 8.79 2.58 -22.69
C ARG A 7 8.77 2.66 -21.17
N VAL A 8 8.20 3.72 -20.58
CA VAL A 8 8.10 3.87 -19.12
C VAL A 8 7.28 2.74 -18.49
N VAL A 9 6.09 2.43 -19.03
CA VAL A 9 5.21 1.38 -18.48
C VAL A 9 5.89 0.00 -18.54
N VAL A 10 6.52 -0.32 -19.68
CA VAL A 10 7.22 -1.60 -19.85
C VAL A 10 8.40 -1.73 -18.91
N LEU A 11 9.24 -0.70 -18.79
CA LEU A 11 10.41 -0.74 -17.89
C LEU A 11 9.99 -0.81 -16.43
N ARG A 12 8.97 -0.05 -16.02
CA ARG A 12 8.44 -0.08 -14.65
C ARG A 12 7.89 -1.46 -14.29
N SER A 13 7.09 -2.08 -15.16
CA SER A 13 6.52 -3.41 -14.87
C SER A 13 7.62 -4.47 -14.72
N ARG A 14 8.68 -4.42 -15.54
CA ARG A 14 9.85 -5.28 -15.41
C ARG A 14 10.63 -5.05 -14.12
N ALA A 15 10.77 -3.80 -13.69
CA ALA A 15 11.42 -3.45 -12.43
C ALA A 15 10.62 -3.96 -11.22
N LEU A 16 9.30 -3.74 -11.21
CA LEU A 16 8.41 -4.18 -10.12
C LEU A 16 8.44 -5.70 -9.92
N ARG A 17 8.54 -6.48 -11.00
CA ARG A 17 8.69 -7.96 -10.90
C ARG A 17 9.92 -8.42 -10.13
N LYS A 18 10.99 -7.61 -10.06
CA LYS A 18 12.22 -7.96 -9.34
C LYS A 18 12.13 -7.70 -7.82
N VAL A 19 11.17 -6.88 -7.41
CA VAL A 19 10.99 -6.45 -6.01
C VAL A 19 9.64 -6.91 -5.44
N SER A 20 9.01 -7.90 -6.08
CA SER A 20 7.77 -8.51 -5.60
C SER A 20 7.98 -9.18 -4.24
N GLY A 21 6.93 -9.24 -3.42
CA GLY A 21 6.96 -9.92 -2.10
C GLY A 21 6.08 -9.26 -1.05
N GLY A 22 5.76 -7.96 -1.21
CA GLY A 22 4.81 -7.25 -0.36
C GLY A 22 3.37 -7.31 -0.87
N GLY A 23 2.46 -6.72 -0.08
CA GLY A 23 1.04 -6.60 -0.39
C GLY A 23 0.54 -5.15 -0.37
N MET A 24 -0.75 -5.00 -0.68
CA MET A 24 -1.51 -3.76 -0.50
C MET A 24 -2.84 -4.09 0.17
N LEU A 25 -3.31 -3.22 1.06
CA LEU A 25 -4.58 -3.33 1.77
C LEU A 25 -5.37 -2.03 1.62
N SER A 26 -6.61 -2.13 1.16
CA SER A 26 -7.55 -1.00 1.16
C SER A 26 -8.20 -0.90 2.54
N VAL A 27 -8.18 0.28 3.16
CA VAL A 27 -8.75 0.51 4.49
C VAL A 27 -9.77 1.65 4.42
N GLY A 28 -10.95 1.41 5.00
CA GLY A 28 -12.08 2.34 5.00
C GLY A 28 -11.99 3.45 6.06
N VAL A 29 -10.81 4.06 6.22
CA VAL A 29 -10.54 5.12 7.19
C VAL A 29 -9.78 6.27 6.55
N GLY A 30 -9.73 7.42 7.23
CA GLY A 30 -8.92 8.56 6.80
C GLY A 30 -7.43 8.39 7.09
N ALA A 31 -6.60 9.26 6.49
CA ALA A 31 -5.14 9.16 6.58
C ALA A 31 -4.59 9.26 8.02
N GLU A 32 -5.19 10.10 8.87
CA GLU A 32 -4.79 10.25 10.28
C GLU A 32 -5.00 8.94 11.04
N ARG A 33 -6.19 8.33 10.93
CA ARG A 33 -6.48 7.04 11.55
C ARG A 33 -5.64 5.91 10.95
N ALA A 34 -5.39 5.95 9.65
CA ALA A 34 -4.52 4.97 9.00
C ALA A 34 -3.08 5.01 9.54
N ALA A 35 -2.56 6.20 9.88
CA ALA A 35 -1.25 6.35 10.49
C ALA A 35 -1.17 5.68 11.87
N GLU A 36 -2.26 5.63 12.64
CA GLU A 36 -2.34 4.94 13.95
C GLU A 36 -2.41 3.41 13.81
N LEU A 37 -2.76 2.90 12.63
CA LEU A 37 -2.77 1.47 12.32
C LEU A 37 -1.38 0.96 11.88
N ILE A 38 -0.49 1.85 11.46
CA ILE A 38 0.88 1.51 11.03
C ILE A 38 1.80 1.45 12.27
N GLU A 39 2.47 0.32 12.45
CA GLU A 39 3.52 0.20 13.48
C GLU A 39 4.77 1.01 13.10
N ALA A 40 5.50 1.52 14.10
CA ALA A 40 6.72 2.31 13.90
C ALA A 40 7.96 1.47 13.50
N ASP A 41 7.76 0.22 13.09
CA ASP A 41 8.81 -0.72 12.68
C ASP A 41 9.20 -0.61 11.19
N GLY A 42 8.51 0.24 10.44
CA GLY A 42 8.78 0.52 9.03
C GLY A 42 8.33 -0.57 8.07
N ARG A 43 7.57 -1.58 8.52
CA ARG A 43 7.07 -2.66 7.64
C ARG A 43 5.91 -2.24 6.76
N LEU A 44 5.18 -1.19 7.14
CA LEU A 44 4.03 -0.65 6.40
C LEU A 44 4.22 0.83 6.07
N SER A 45 3.54 1.27 5.02
CA SER A 45 3.47 2.68 4.61
C SER A 45 2.10 3.01 4.05
N LEU A 46 1.69 4.28 4.19
CA LEU A 46 0.52 4.83 3.52
C LEU A 46 0.85 5.00 2.02
N ALA A 47 0.36 4.09 1.19
CA ALA A 47 0.64 4.04 -0.24
C ALA A 47 -0.19 5.05 -1.05
N ALA A 48 -1.44 5.25 -0.63
CA ALA A 48 -2.36 6.17 -1.30
C ALA A 48 -3.43 6.68 -0.34
N VAL A 49 -3.88 7.92 -0.59
CA VAL A 49 -5.10 8.51 -0.01
C VAL A 49 -6.07 8.71 -1.17
N ASN A 50 -7.02 7.78 -1.31
CA ASN A 50 -8.01 7.80 -2.39
C ASN A 50 -9.22 8.67 -2.05
N GLY A 51 -9.42 9.00 -0.76
CA GLY A 51 -10.48 9.86 -0.29
C GLY A 51 -10.41 10.11 1.22
N PRO A 52 -11.34 10.89 1.79
CA PRO A 52 -11.34 11.25 3.22
C PRO A 52 -11.53 10.05 4.14
N SER A 53 -12.10 8.94 3.65
CA SER A 53 -12.31 7.68 4.37
C SER A 53 -11.83 6.46 3.58
N SER A 54 -10.88 6.66 2.65
CA SER A 54 -10.35 5.57 1.82
C SER A 54 -8.87 5.76 1.58
N VAL A 55 -8.09 4.83 2.11
CA VAL A 55 -6.63 4.78 1.96
C VAL A 55 -6.15 3.40 1.55
N VAL A 56 -4.91 3.33 1.06
CA VAL A 56 -4.21 2.07 0.81
C VAL A 56 -2.94 2.02 1.65
N LEU A 57 -2.77 0.93 2.40
CA LEU A 57 -1.51 0.56 3.05
C LEU A 57 -0.74 -0.39 2.14
N SER A 58 0.58 -0.28 2.11
CA SER A 58 1.46 -1.23 1.41
C SER A 58 2.65 -1.62 2.25
N GLY A 59 3.12 -2.84 2.09
CA GLY A 59 4.30 -3.31 2.80
C GLY A 59 4.31 -4.82 2.98
N ASP A 60 4.90 -5.26 4.09
CA ASP A 60 4.99 -6.66 4.47
C ASP A 60 3.60 -7.31 4.65
N THR A 61 3.43 -8.53 4.15
CA THR A 61 2.13 -9.22 4.16
C THR A 61 1.67 -9.64 5.56
N GLU A 62 2.59 -10.00 6.46
CA GLU A 62 2.23 -10.37 7.84
C GLU A 62 1.79 -9.13 8.61
N ALA A 63 2.50 -8.01 8.43
CA ALA A 63 2.09 -6.73 9.01
C ALA A 63 0.71 -6.27 8.49
N LEU A 64 0.43 -6.44 7.19
CA LEU A 64 -0.90 -6.15 6.63
C LEU A 64 -2.00 -7.02 7.24
N ALA A 65 -1.73 -8.31 7.47
CA ALA A 65 -2.68 -9.22 8.12
C ALA A 65 -3.02 -8.78 9.55
N ALA A 66 -2.02 -8.33 10.32
CA ALA A 66 -2.25 -7.80 11.68
C ALA A 66 -3.15 -6.56 11.68
N VAL A 67 -3.06 -5.70 10.65
CA VAL A 67 -3.97 -4.56 10.49
C VAL A 67 -5.40 -5.02 10.20
N VAL A 68 -5.59 -6.02 9.34
CA VAL A 68 -6.93 -6.61 9.07
C VAL A 68 -7.55 -7.09 10.37
N GLU A 69 -6.83 -7.90 11.14
CA GLU A 69 -7.34 -8.42 12.42
C GLU A 69 -7.68 -7.30 13.41
N ARG A 70 -6.91 -6.21 13.43
CA ARG A 70 -7.21 -5.05 14.28
C ARG A 70 -8.48 -4.34 13.85
N CYS A 71 -8.68 -4.15 12.55
CA CYS A 71 -9.90 -3.54 12.01
C CYS A 71 -11.15 -4.40 12.24
N GLU A 72 -11.03 -5.73 12.23
CA GLU A 72 -12.17 -6.64 12.48
C GLU A 72 -12.60 -6.69 13.95
N ARG A 73 -11.74 -6.23 14.88
CA ARG A 73 -12.04 -6.15 16.32
C ARG A 73 -12.67 -4.83 16.74
N GLU A 74 -12.70 -3.84 15.85
CA GLU A 74 -13.31 -2.52 16.05
C GLU A 74 -14.77 -2.51 15.57
#